data_AF-A0A7K3XJG1-F1
#
_entry.id   AF-A0A7K3XJG1-F1
#
_cell.length_a   1.000
_cell.length_b   1.000
_cell.length_c   1.000
_cell.angle_alpha   90.00
_cell.angle_beta   90.00
_cell.angle_gamma   90.00
#
_symmetry.space_group_name_H-M   'P 1'
#
loop_
_entity.id
_entity.type
_entity.pdbx_description
1 polymer ?
#
loop_
_entity_poly.entity_id
_entity_poly.type
_entity_poly.pdbx_seq_one_letter_code
_entity_poly.pdbx_strand_id
1 'polypeptide(L)'
;MTKKKEKKLVFDALFESGVCFAVCVASNSFISREVAAFSKDYFVIINKCDEKRVKKINFYPSKGYKQVCEWNLTADEIGMFRQNKSKFIKVRHNEQGRVYELKGLSFKDIYYSISQKLSGKVTRSSQEDKSN
;
A
#
# COMPACT_ATOMS: atom_id res chain seq x y z
N MET A 1 25.98 25.73 -11.71
CA MET A 1 25.37 25.12 -10.50
C MET A 1 24.29 24.15 -10.95
N THR A 2 24.60 22.86 -11.03
CA THR A 2 23.64 21.81 -11.37
C THR A 2 22.68 21.63 -10.21
N LYS A 3 21.39 21.95 -10.42
CA LYS A 3 20.33 21.69 -9.42
C LYS A 3 20.34 20.19 -9.12
N LYS A 4 20.84 19.81 -7.94
CA LYS A 4 20.77 18.44 -7.42
C LYS A 4 19.27 18.12 -7.32
N LYS A 5 18.77 17.27 -8.21
CA LYS A 5 17.36 16.85 -8.23
C LYS A 5 17.09 16.18 -6.88
N GLU A 6 16.40 16.86 -5.98
CA GLU A 6 16.01 16.28 -4.70
C GLU A 6 15.23 15.00 -4.99
N LYS A 7 15.72 13.89 -4.46
CA LYS A 7 15.07 12.59 -4.58
C LYS A 7 13.77 12.69 -3.76
N LYS A 8 12.65 12.91 -4.43
CA LYS A 8 11.32 12.82 -3.80
C LYS A 8 11.23 11.45 -3.13
N LEU A 9 10.97 11.46 -1.83
CA LEU A 9 10.88 10.24 -1.05
C LEU A 9 9.50 9.60 -1.26
N VAL A 10 9.39 8.28 -1.06
CA VAL A 10 8.18 7.52 -1.44
C VAL A 10 6.89 8.07 -0.83
N PHE A 11 6.94 8.49 0.44
CA PHE A 11 5.76 8.99 1.14
C PHE A 11 5.26 10.33 0.58
N ASP A 12 6.13 11.22 0.13
CA ASP A 12 5.70 12.49 -0.48
C ASP A 12 4.89 12.22 -1.74
N ALA A 13 5.39 11.32 -2.60
CA ALA A 13 4.69 10.93 -3.82
C ALA A 13 3.35 10.24 -3.51
N LEU A 14 3.31 9.38 -2.50
CA LEU A 14 2.09 8.68 -2.09
C LEU A 14 1.03 9.64 -1.53
N PHE A 15 1.42 10.57 -0.66
CA PHE A 15 0.52 11.58 -0.09
C PHE A 15 0.00 12.53 -1.16
N GLU A 16 0.87 13.05 -2.02
CA GLU A 16 0.48 13.96 -3.12
C GLU A 16 -0.46 13.29 -4.12
N SER A 17 -0.27 11.99 -4.37
CA SER A 17 -1.09 11.25 -5.35
C SER A 17 -2.49 10.93 -4.83
N GLY A 18 -2.73 11.05 -3.51
CA GLY A 18 -4.01 10.71 -2.88
C GLY A 18 -4.43 9.26 -3.14
N VAL A 19 -3.45 8.35 -3.19
CA VAL A 19 -3.69 6.91 -3.40
C VAL A 19 -3.83 6.20 -2.06
N CYS A 20 -4.59 5.10 -2.05
CA CYS A 20 -4.61 4.23 -0.88
C CYS A 20 -3.36 3.38 -0.84
N PHE A 21 -2.69 3.36 0.30
CA PHE A 21 -1.51 2.56 0.53
C PHE A 21 -1.45 2.07 1.97
N ALA A 22 -0.70 0.99 2.18
CA ALA A 22 -0.40 0.49 3.51
C ALA A 22 1.10 0.32 3.68
N VAL A 23 1.57 0.49 4.91
CA VAL A 23 2.94 0.17 5.32
C VAL A 23 2.92 -1.16 6.05
N CYS A 24 3.64 -2.12 5.50
CA CYS A 24 3.85 -3.44 6.06
C CYS A 24 5.20 -3.49 6.78
N VAL A 25 5.19 -4.08 7.97
CA VAL A 25 6.38 -4.35 8.78
C VAL A 25 6.44 -5.85 9.00
N ALA A 26 7.21 -6.55 8.17
CA ALA A 26 7.44 -7.98 8.32
C ALA A 26 8.49 -8.21 9.41
N SER A 27 8.27 -9.22 10.26
CA SER A 27 9.24 -9.67 11.26
C SER A 27 9.85 -10.96 10.76
N ASN A 28 11.17 -10.94 10.52
CA ASN A 28 11.89 -12.12 10.09
C ASN A 28 12.76 -12.61 11.23
N SER A 29 12.66 -13.90 11.53
CA SER A 29 13.55 -14.59 12.45
C SER A 29 14.28 -15.69 11.69
N PHE A 30 15.61 -15.65 11.72
CA PHE A 30 16.45 -16.74 11.28
C PHE A 30 17.13 -17.33 12.51
N ILE A 31 16.88 -18.61 12.78
CA ILE A 31 17.46 -19.34 13.92
C ILE A 31 18.23 -20.53 13.36
N SER A 32 19.54 -20.58 13.59
CA SER A 32 20.40 -21.75 13.40
C SER A 32 20.99 -22.20 14.73
N ARG A 33 21.73 -23.32 14.76
CA ARG A 33 22.38 -23.81 16.00
C ARG A 33 23.37 -22.81 16.61
N GLU A 34 23.91 -21.90 15.81
CA GLU A 34 25.03 -21.02 16.19
C GLU A 34 24.63 -19.53 16.20
N VAL A 35 23.56 -19.16 15.49
CA VAL A 35 23.15 -17.75 15.31
C VAL A 35 21.64 -17.60 15.36
N ALA A 36 21.17 -16.62 16.13
CA ALA A 36 19.81 -16.11 16.06
C ALA A 36 19.83 -14.67 15.55
N ALA A 37 19.19 -14.42 14.41
CA ALA A 37 19.06 -13.10 13.79
C ALA A 37 17.58 -12.71 13.69
N PHE A 38 17.25 -11.51 14.16
CA PHE A 38 15.92 -10.93 14.07
C PHE A 38 16.00 -9.63 13.28
N SER A 39 15.29 -9.57 12.14
CA SER A 39 15.22 -8.37 11.32
C SER A 39 13.77 -7.95 11.07
N LYS A 40 13.60 -6.69 10.65
CA LYS A 40 12.31 -6.17 10.22
C LYS A 40 12.44 -5.57 8.84
N ASP A 41 11.62 -6.06 7.94
CA ASP A 41 11.52 -5.48 6.60
C ASP A 41 10.31 -4.57 6.54
N TYR A 42 10.55 -3.38 6.01
CA TYR A 42 9.54 -2.35 5.85
C TYR A 42 9.27 -2.17 4.37
N PHE A 43 8.01 -2.26 3.97
CA PHE A 43 7.60 -2.05 2.59
C PHE A 43 6.21 -1.43 2.51
N VAL A 44 5.95 -0.73 1.41
CA VAL A 44 4.64 -0.16 1.08
C VAL A 44 3.96 -1.04 0.06
N ILE A 45 2.64 -1.17 0.20
CA ILE A 45 1.78 -1.78 -0.81
C ILE A 45 0.76 -0.76 -1.34
N ILE A 46 0.50 -0.82 -2.65
CA ILE A 46 -0.54 -0.06 -3.33
C ILE A 46 -1.36 -0.97 -4.25
N ASN A 47 -2.55 -0.53 -4.63
CA ASN A 47 -3.27 -1.18 -5.72
C ASN A 47 -2.54 -0.93 -7.04
N LYS A 48 -2.39 -1.97 -7.86
CA LYS A 48 -1.77 -1.89 -9.19
C LYS A 48 -2.40 -0.83 -10.10
N CYS A 49 -3.71 -0.61 -9.99
CA CYS A 49 -4.41 0.43 -10.75
C CYS A 49 -3.93 1.85 -10.39
N ASP A 50 -3.46 2.06 -9.16
CA ASP A 50 -2.97 3.33 -8.66
C ASP A 50 -1.47 3.58 -8.96
N GLU A 51 -0.75 2.56 -9.44
CA GLU A 51 0.69 2.67 -9.74
C GLU A 51 1.01 3.83 -10.70
N LYS A 52 0.16 4.02 -11.73
CA LYS A 52 0.33 5.11 -12.71
C LYS A 52 0.14 6.51 -12.10
N ARG A 53 -0.56 6.62 -10.96
CA ARG A 53 -0.79 7.89 -10.26
C ARG A 53 0.43 8.30 -9.44
N VAL A 54 1.17 7.33 -8.91
CA VAL A 54 2.39 7.56 -8.12
C VAL A 54 3.58 7.72 -9.05
N LYS A 55 3.69 8.90 -9.68
CA LYS A 55 4.74 9.19 -10.64
C LYS A 55 6.14 9.10 -9.99
N LYS A 56 7.12 8.60 -10.76
CA LYS A 56 8.56 8.56 -10.43
C LYS A 56 8.98 7.49 -9.41
N ILE A 57 8.11 6.54 -9.09
CA ILE A 57 8.44 5.39 -8.24
C ILE A 57 8.05 4.13 -8.98
N ASN A 58 9.02 3.23 -9.15
CA ASN A 58 8.80 1.96 -9.83
C ASN A 58 8.47 0.91 -8.78
N PHE A 59 7.17 0.73 -8.51
CA PHE A 59 6.71 -0.38 -7.68
C PHE A 59 6.95 -1.68 -8.44
N TYR A 60 7.23 -2.76 -7.70
CA TYR A 60 7.35 -4.08 -8.28
C TYR A 60 6.10 -4.91 -7.97
N PRO A 61 5.66 -5.83 -8.86
CA PRO A 61 4.49 -6.66 -8.59
C PRO A 61 4.71 -7.53 -7.34
N SER A 62 3.71 -7.60 -6.46
CA SER A 62 3.72 -8.52 -5.33
C SER A 62 3.71 -9.98 -5.82
N LYS A 63 4.55 -10.82 -5.22
CA LYS A 63 4.56 -12.27 -5.51
C LYS A 63 3.28 -12.90 -4.93
N GLY A 64 2.42 -13.40 -5.81
CA GLY A 64 1.17 -14.07 -5.42
C GLY A 64 -0.07 -13.18 -5.42
N TYR A 65 0.07 -11.86 -5.48
CA TYR A 65 -1.06 -10.91 -5.51
C TYR A 65 -1.02 -10.02 -6.75
N LYS A 66 -1.71 -10.45 -7.83
CA LYS A 66 -1.71 -9.76 -9.15
C LYS A 66 -2.19 -8.30 -9.13
N GLN A 67 -2.93 -7.91 -8.09
CA GLN A 67 -3.54 -6.58 -7.95
C GLN A 67 -2.75 -5.64 -7.02
N VAL A 68 -1.63 -6.09 -6.47
CA VAL A 68 -0.84 -5.34 -5.51
C VAL A 68 0.57 -5.14 -6.05
N CYS A 69 1.07 -3.92 -5.91
CA CYS A 69 2.46 -3.59 -6.17
C CYS A 69 3.14 -3.13 -4.87
N GLU A 70 4.43 -3.40 -4.75
CA GLU A 70 5.21 -3.25 -3.53
C GLU A 70 6.42 -2.33 -3.74
N TRP A 71 6.86 -1.69 -2.66
CA TRP A 71 8.07 -0.87 -2.61
C TRP A 71 8.78 -1.05 -1.28
N ASN A 72 10.05 -1.47 -1.29
CA ASN A 72 10.84 -1.62 -0.07
C ASN A 72 11.29 -0.25 0.44
N LEU A 73 11.05 0.01 1.73
CA LEU A 73 11.42 1.27 2.35
C LEU A 73 12.92 1.29 2.67
N THR A 74 13.57 2.39 2.32
CA THR A 74 14.93 2.71 2.79
C THR A 74 14.91 3.20 4.25
N ALA A 75 16.08 3.31 4.89
CA ALA A 75 16.19 3.84 6.26
C ALA A 75 15.57 5.25 6.40
N ASP A 76 15.79 6.14 5.42
CA ASP A 76 15.23 7.49 5.41
C ASP A 76 13.70 7.46 5.31
N GLU A 77 13.17 6.59 4.46
CA GLU A 77 11.72 6.42 4.27
C GLU A 77 11.06 5.80 5.51
N ILE A 78 11.74 4.87 6.19
CA ILE A 78 11.31 4.36 7.50
C ILE A 78 11.30 5.50 8.54
N GLY A 79 12.29 6.39 8.50
CA GLY A 79 12.33 7.60 9.32
C GLY A 79 11.10 8.48 9.11
N MET A 80 10.75 8.77 7.85
CA MET A 80 9.54 9.52 7.52
C MET A 80 8.26 8.83 7.94
N PHE A 81 8.16 7.50 7.76
CA PHE A 81 7.02 6.74 8.25
C PHE A 81 6.82 6.93 9.75
N ARG A 82 7.91 6.86 10.53
CA ARG A 82 7.87 7.07 11.98
C ARG A 82 7.43 8.48 12.35
N GLN A 83 7.90 9.50 11.64
CA GLN A 83 7.48 10.89 11.82
C GLN A 83 5.99 11.10 11.49
N ASN A 84 5.49 10.41 10.47
CA ASN A 84 4.10 10.49 10.01
C ASN A 84 3.17 9.45 10.65
N LYS A 85 3.62 8.73 11.67
CA LYS A 85 2.90 7.58 12.24
C LYS A 85 1.49 7.91 12.73
N SER A 86 1.25 9.16 13.15
CA SER A 86 -0.07 9.67 13.55
C SER A 86 -1.12 9.66 12.44
N LYS A 87 -0.70 9.69 11.16
CA LYS A 87 -1.57 9.59 9.98
C LYS A 87 -2.05 8.17 9.70
N PHE A 88 -1.46 7.17 10.38
CA PHE A 88 -1.75 5.77 10.15
C PHE A 88 -2.55 5.15 11.31
N ILE A 89 -3.30 4.11 10.98
CA ILE A 89 -3.94 3.21 11.93
C ILE A 89 -3.38 1.80 11.74
N LYS A 90 -3.06 1.12 12.84
CA LYS A 90 -2.60 -0.27 12.81
C LYS A 90 -3.82 -1.17 12.62
N VAL A 91 -3.95 -1.78 11.45
CA VAL A 91 -5.12 -2.60 11.08
C VAL A 91 -4.91 -4.08 11.30
N ARG A 92 -3.66 -4.56 11.26
CA ARG A 92 -3.30 -5.96 11.54
C ARG A 92 -2.01 -6.03 12.33
N HIS A 93 -1.94 -7.01 13.23
CA HIS A 93 -0.73 -7.35 13.97
C HIS A 93 -0.76 -8.83 14.35
N ASN A 94 0.31 -9.54 14.03
CA ASN A 94 0.58 -10.91 14.47
C ASN A 94 2.10 -11.11 14.62
N GLU A 95 2.51 -12.36 14.84
CA GLU A 95 3.93 -12.74 14.97
C GLU A 95 4.73 -12.46 13.69
N GLN A 96 4.10 -12.59 12.52
CA GLN A 96 4.73 -12.36 11.22
C GLN A 96 4.91 -10.87 10.92
N GLY A 97 4.15 -9.97 11.56
CA GLY A 97 4.30 -8.55 11.28
C GLY A 97 3.14 -7.66 11.67
N ARG A 98 3.12 -6.48 11.03
CA ARG A 98 2.17 -5.39 11.29
C ARG A 98 1.80 -4.72 9.99
N VAL A 99 0.55 -4.32 9.85
CA VAL A 99 0.06 -3.52 8.72
C VAL A 99 -0.55 -2.23 9.24
N TYR A 100 -0.16 -1.14 8.61
CA TYR A 100 -0.63 0.21 8.90
C TYR A 100 -1.27 0.81 7.67
N GLU A 101 -2.51 1.27 7.78
CA GLU A 101 -3.24 1.95 6.70
C GLU A 101 -3.41 3.43 7.03
N LEU A 102 -3.63 4.27 6.01
CA LEU A 102 -3.96 5.68 6.24
C LEU A 102 -5.31 5.82 6.92
N LYS A 103 -5.38 6.74 7.90
CA LYS A 103 -6.66 7.13 8.50
C LYS A 103 -7.55 7.78 7.43
N GLY A 104 -8.76 7.26 7.26
CA GLY A 104 -9.73 7.77 6.30
C GLY A 104 -9.51 7.31 4.85
N LEU A 105 -8.50 6.49 4.57
CA LEU A 105 -8.27 5.92 3.25
C LEU A 105 -7.78 4.47 3.38
N SER A 106 -8.72 3.56 3.62
CA SER A 106 -8.45 2.13 3.81
C SER A 106 -8.71 1.31 2.54
N PHE A 107 -8.01 0.18 2.40
CA PHE A 107 -8.28 -0.77 1.32
C PHE A 107 -9.68 -1.36 1.44
N LYS A 108 -10.18 -1.53 2.67
CA LYS A 108 -11.53 -2.05 2.94
C LYS A 108 -12.60 -1.09 2.41
N ASP A 109 -12.46 0.20 2.66
CA ASP A 109 -13.45 1.21 2.22
C ASP A 109 -13.47 1.31 0.69
N ILE A 110 -12.30 1.24 0.05
CA ILE A 110 -12.19 1.21 -1.41
C ILE A 110 -12.85 -0.05 -1.98
N TYR A 111 -12.55 -1.22 -1.42
CA TYR A 111 -13.16 -2.48 -1.86
C TYR A 111 -14.70 -2.43 -1.73
N TYR A 112 -15.21 -1.93 -0.61
CA TYR A 112 -16.65 -1.80 -0.37
C TYR A 112 -17.31 -0.80 -1.35
N SER A 113 -16.66 0.32 -1.64
CA SER A 113 -17.14 1.28 -2.65
C SER A 113 -17.23 0.64 -4.05
N ILE A 114 -16.23 -0.16 -4.42
CA ILE A 114 -16.21 -0.86 -5.71
C ILE A 114 -17.31 -1.93 -5.74
N SER A 115 -17.46 -2.74 -4.70
CA SER A 115 -18.48 -3.80 -4.66
C SER A 115 -19.89 -3.24 -4.75
N GLN A 116 -20.19 -2.12 -4.06
CA GLN A 116 -21.49 -1.45 -4.16
C GLN A 116 -21.76 -0.88 -5.56
N LYS A 117 -20.74 -0.28 -6.21
CA LYS A 117 -20.88 0.22 -7.58
C LYS A 117 -21.15 -0.89 -8.59
N LEU A 118 -20.57 -2.08 -8.35
CA LEU A 118 -20.82 -3.25 -9.19
C LEU A 118 -22.21 -3.83 -8.95
N SER A 119 -22.64 -3.98 -7.70
CA SER A 119 -23.98 -4.49 -7.39
C SER A 119 -25.09 -3.55 -7.89
N GLY A 120 -24.89 -2.23 -7.82
CA GLY A 120 -25.85 -1.25 -8.35
C GLY A 120 -25.93 -1.20 -9.89
N LYS A 121 -24.88 -1.64 -10.59
CA LYS A 121 -24.89 -1.76 -12.06
C LYS A 121 -25.66 -2.98 -12.55
N VAL A 122 -25.55 -4.11 -11.85
CA VAL A 122 -26.26 -5.35 -12.20
C VAL A 122 -27.78 -5.14 -12.22
N THR A 123 -28.32 -4.35 -11.28
CA THR A 123 -29.76 -4.10 -11.20
C THR A 123 -30.29 -3.17 -12.31
N ARG A 124 -29.45 -2.28 -12.85
CA ARG A 124 -29.87 -1.34 -13.91
C ARG A 124 -29.85 -1.97 -15.31
N SER A 125 -28.87 -2.84 -15.60
CA SER A 125 -28.83 -3.56 -16.88
C SER A 125 -30.00 -4.53 -17.06
N SER A 126 -30.62 -5.01 -15.99
CA SER A 126 -31.80 -5.90 -16.08
C SER A 126 -33.12 -5.19 -16.38
N GLN A 127 -33.14 -3.84 -16.44
CA GLN A 127 -34.34 -3.07 -16.80
C GLN A 127 -34.33 -2.56 -18.24
N GLU A 128 -33.17 -2.50 -18.92
CA GLU A 128 -33.09 -2.03 -20.32
C GLU A 128 -33.34 -3.14 -21.35
N ASP A 129 -33.20 -4.42 -20.99
CA ASP A 129 -33.41 -5.55 -21.91
C ASP A 129 -34.88 -6.06 -22.00
N LYS A 130 -35.86 -5.35 -21.42
CA LYS A 130 -37.28 -5.73 -21.47
C LYS A 130 -38.18 -4.81 -22.31
N SER A 131 -37.58 -3.88 -23.06
CA SER A 131 -38.30 -2.96 -23.93
C SER A 131 -37.71 -3.00 -25.33
N ASN A 132 -37.95 -4.09 -26.06
CA ASN A 132 -37.92 -4.09 -27.52
C ASN A 132 -38.86 -5.17 -28.06
#